data_AF-A0A813G5G1-F1
#
_entry.id   AF-A0A813G5G1-F1
#
_cell.length_a   1.000
_cell.length_b   1.000
_cell.length_c   1.000
_cell.angle_alpha   90.00
_cell.angle_beta   90.00
_cell.angle_gamma   90.00
#
_symmetry.space_group_name_H-M   'P 1'
#
loop_
_entity.id
_entity.type
_entity.pdbx_description
1 polymer ?
#
loop_
_entity_poly.entity_id
_entity_poly.type
_entity_poly.pdbx_seq_one_letter_code
_entity_poly.pdbx_strand_id
1 'polypeptide(L)'
;SYFLKSQSLPDLMRHYQTHRGFHHQLEALKQPPVKRKIPVLSTESANALCLPRSVPGSRHGSNRNTKTGKRETWEEFWQDPKCVRDMFQPGTLALRCPGPPPKWMLTT
;
A
#
# COMPACT_ATOMS: atom_id res chain seq x y z
N SER A 1 -3.79 27.63 24.94
CA SER A 1 -4.48 26.45 24.39
C SER A 1 -5.35 26.92 23.23
N TYR A 2 -5.04 26.53 21.99
CA TYR A 2 -5.68 27.05 20.76
C TYR A 2 -6.85 26.19 20.27
N PHE A 3 -7.11 25.05 20.92
CA PHE A 3 -8.18 24.14 20.53
C PHE A 3 -9.44 24.39 21.36
N LEU A 4 -10.58 24.40 20.68
CA LEU A 4 -11.88 24.46 21.33
C LEU A 4 -12.07 23.23 22.22
N LYS A 5 -12.74 23.42 23.35
CA LYS A 5 -13.11 22.34 24.27
C LYS A 5 -14.01 21.35 23.52
N SER A 6 -13.75 20.05 23.66
CA SER A 6 -14.64 19.01 23.16
C SER A 6 -16.03 19.17 23.79
N GLN A 7 -17.06 19.17 22.95
CA GLN A 7 -18.45 19.25 23.41
C GLN A 7 -18.93 17.85 23.77
N SER A 8 -19.63 17.73 24.89
CA SER A 8 -20.31 16.49 25.23
C SER A 8 -21.56 16.33 24.35
N LEU A 9 -22.01 15.08 24.15
CA LEU A 9 -23.24 14.80 23.41
C LEU A 9 -24.48 15.56 23.96
N PRO A 10 -24.73 15.62 25.29
CA PRO A 10 -25.85 16.41 25.80
C PRO A 10 -25.71 17.92 25.57
N ASP A 11 -24.48 18.46 25.59
CA ASP A 11 -24.26 19.88 25.26
C ASP A 11 -24.58 20.17 23.79
N LEU A 12 -24.19 19.27 22.89
CA LEU A 12 -24.49 19.37 21.46
C LEU A 12 -26.00 19.28 21.18
N MET A 13 -26.70 18.37 21.86
CA MET A 13 -28.16 18.26 21.76
C MET A 13 -28.86 19.53 22.23
N ARG A 14 -28.45 20.09 23.39
CA ARG A 14 -28.99 21.35 23.88
C ARG A 14 -28.75 22.48 22.88
N HIS A 15 -27.56 22.55 22.30
CA HIS A 15 -27.22 23.56 21.30
C HIS A 15 -28.15 23.50 20.07
N TYR A 16 -28.38 22.31 19.51
CA TYR A 16 -29.27 22.13 18.36
C TYR A 16 -30.76 22.34 18.68
N GLN A 17 -31.18 22.14 19.93
CA GLN A 17 -32.55 22.47 20.37
C GLN A 17 -32.78 23.98 20.42
N THR A 18 -31.78 24.74 20.89
CA THR A 18 -31.91 26.20 21.07
C THR A 18 -31.85 26.95 19.73
N HIS A 19 -31.09 26.47 18.75
CA HIS A 19 -30.85 27.18 17.49
C HIS A 19 -31.73 26.67 16.34
N ARG A 20 -32.29 27.59 15.57
CA ARG A 20 -33.09 27.27 14.38
C ARG A 20 -32.21 26.70 13.26
N GLY A 21 -32.76 25.80 12.44
CA GLY A 21 -32.09 25.24 11.26
C GLY A 21 -31.33 23.93 11.48
N PHE A 22 -31.28 23.41 12.71
CA PHE A 22 -30.57 22.17 13.05
C PHE A 22 -31.48 20.94 13.25
N HIS A 23 -32.72 21.01 12.76
CA HIS A 23 -33.69 19.92 12.94
C HIS A 23 -33.19 18.58 12.38
N HIS A 24 -32.57 18.58 11.20
CA HIS A 24 -32.06 17.37 10.58
C HIS A 24 -30.96 16.70 11.41
N GLN A 25 -30.02 17.49 11.95
CA GLN A 25 -28.92 17.01 12.77
C GLN A 25 -29.43 16.50 14.12
N LEU A 26 -30.43 17.16 14.71
CA LEU A 26 -31.07 16.74 15.94
C LEU A 26 -31.78 15.39 15.77
N GLU A 27 -32.49 15.20 14.66
CA GLU A 27 -33.10 13.89 14.36
C GLU A 27 -32.03 12.81 14.09
N ALA A 28 -30.94 13.15 13.39
CA ALA A 28 -29.84 12.22 13.17
C ALA A 28 -29.15 11.79 14.47
N LEU A 29 -29.06 12.67 15.49
CA LEU A 29 -28.48 12.34 16.80
C LEU A 29 -29.35 11.36 17.61
N LYS A 30 -30.67 11.32 17.37
CA LYS A 30 -31.58 10.36 18.02
C LYS A 30 -31.46 8.95 17.43
N GLN A 31 -30.94 8.83 16.21
CA GLN A 31 -30.80 7.54 15.55
C GLN A 31 -29.60 6.76 16.12
N PRO A 32 -29.69 5.42 16.19
CA PRO A 32 -28.56 4.60 16.60
C PRO A 32 -27.38 4.82 15.63
N PRO A 33 -26.13 4.69 16.13
CA PRO A 33 -24.94 4.93 15.30
C PRO A 33 -24.94 3.98 14.10
N VAL A 34 -24.98 4.56 12.90
CA VAL A 34 -24.90 3.79 11.65
C VAL A 34 -23.52 3.14 11.58
N LYS A 35 -23.49 1.82 11.40
CA LYS A 35 -22.25 1.08 11.14
C LYS A 35 -21.64 1.60 9.84
N ARG A 36 -20.57 2.40 9.95
CA ARG A 36 -19.85 2.91 8.78
C ARG A 36 -19.15 1.73 8.11
N LYS A 37 -19.23 1.66 6.77
CA LYS A 37 -18.37 0.77 5.99
C LYS A 37 -16.94 1.27 6.18
N ILE A 38 -16.07 0.43 6.72
CA ILE A 38 -14.66 0.75 6.91
C ILE A 38 -14.08 1.01 5.51
N PRO A 39 -13.65 2.24 5.19
CA PRO A 39 -13.09 2.50 3.88
C PRO A 39 -11.77 1.72 3.74
N VAL A 40 -11.48 1.24 2.53
CA VAL A 40 -10.31 0.39 2.21
C VAL A 40 -8.97 1.06 2.60
N LEU A 41 -8.97 2.38 2.82
CA LEU A 41 -7.79 3.15 3.20
C LEU A 41 -7.85 3.66 4.66
N SER A 42 -8.78 3.20 5.49
CA SER A 42 -8.76 3.58 6.92
C SER A 42 -7.63 2.87 7.64
N THR A 43 -7.03 3.51 8.62
CA THR A 43 -6.05 2.88 9.52
C THR A 43 -6.62 1.68 10.28
N GLU A 44 -7.94 1.66 10.55
CA GLU A 44 -8.63 0.49 11.11
C GLU A 44 -8.63 -0.73 10.17
N SER A 45 -8.56 -0.50 8.85
CA SER A 45 -8.47 -1.58 7.85
C SER A 45 -7.05 -2.16 7.69
N ALA A 46 -6.03 -1.52 8.28
CA ALA A 46 -4.65 -1.97 8.17
C ALA A 46 -4.46 -3.41 8.64
N ASN A 47 -5.16 -3.82 9.71
CA ASN A 47 -5.09 -5.19 10.21
C ASN A 47 -5.78 -6.22 9.30
N ALA A 48 -6.78 -5.81 8.52
CA ALA A 48 -7.48 -6.69 7.58
C ALA A 48 -6.79 -6.78 6.21
N LEU A 49 -6.00 -5.78 5.83
CA LEU A 49 -5.35 -5.68 4.52
C LEU A 49 -3.85 -6.02 4.54
N CYS A 50 -3.22 -6.03 5.72
CA CYS A 50 -1.87 -6.52 5.92
C CYS A 50 -1.82 -8.06 5.91
N LEU A 51 -2.14 -8.66 4.76
CA LEU A 51 -1.64 -10.01 4.48
C LEU A 51 -0.11 -9.95 4.40
N PRO A 52 0.62 -10.94 4.95
CA PRO A 52 2.07 -10.93 5.02
C PRO A 52 2.65 -10.70 3.62
N ARG A 53 3.53 -9.71 3.52
CA ARG A 53 4.15 -9.18 2.30
C ARG A 53 5.08 -10.19 1.60
N SER A 54 5.07 -11.45 2.03
CA SER A 54 6.11 -12.45 1.81
C SER A 54 5.65 -13.65 0.98
N VAL A 55 4.62 -13.52 0.14
CA VAL A 55 4.30 -14.55 -0.86
C VAL A 55 4.89 -14.12 -2.21
N PRO A 56 5.99 -14.74 -2.68
CA PRO A 56 6.52 -14.46 -4.00
C PRO A 56 5.44 -14.71 -5.06
N GLY A 57 5.12 -13.69 -5.87
CA GLY A 57 4.28 -13.84 -7.07
C GLY A 57 2.81 -13.45 -6.95
N SER A 58 2.27 -13.08 -5.78
CA SER A 58 0.80 -13.01 -5.61
C SER A 58 0.13 -11.62 -5.74
N ARG A 59 0.87 -10.51 -5.84
CA ARG A 59 0.24 -9.16 -5.81
C ARG A 59 0.89 -8.12 -6.71
N HIS A 60 1.33 -8.51 -7.89
CA HIS A 60 1.66 -7.45 -8.85
C HIS A 60 0.33 -6.88 -9.37
N GLY A 61 0.00 -5.65 -8.94
CA GLY A 61 -1.06 -4.88 -9.57
C GLY A 61 -0.80 -4.77 -11.08
N SER A 62 -1.80 -4.38 -11.86
CA SER A 62 -1.58 -4.08 -13.28
C SER A 62 -1.85 -2.61 -13.52
N ASN A 63 -0.96 -1.91 -14.21
CA ASN A 63 -1.18 -0.55 -14.67
C ASN A 63 -1.45 -0.53 -16.17
N ARG A 64 -2.07 0.54 -16.68
CA ARG A 64 -2.09 0.85 -18.09
C ARG A 64 -0.95 1.83 -18.38
N ASN A 65 0.00 1.44 -19.21
CA ASN A 65 1.09 2.31 -19.62
C ASN A 65 0.53 3.47 -20.45
N THR A 66 0.80 4.70 -20.03
CA THR A 66 0.25 5.91 -20.65
C THR A 66 0.81 6.18 -22.04
N LYS A 67 2.00 5.66 -22.36
CA LYS A 67 2.65 5.82 -23.67
C LYS A 67 2.27 4.73 -24.65
N THR A 68 2.21 3.47 -24.20
CA THR A 68 1.93 2.32 -25.08
C THR A 68 0.47 1.91 -25.09
N GLY A 69 -0.32 2.37 -24.11
CA GLY A 69 -1.72 2.01 -23.92
C GLY A 69 -1.94 0.57 -23.45
N LYS A 70 -0.87 -0.23 -23.31
CA LYS A 70 -0.92 -1.65 -22.94
C LYS A 70 -1.04 -1.83 -21.43
N ARG A 71 -1.67 -2.93 -21.02
CA ARG A 71 -1.75 -3.33 -19.61
C ARG A 71 -0.42 -4.01 -19.26
N GLU A 72 0.35 -3.38 -18.40
CA GLU A 72 1.66 -3.84 -17.94
C GLU A 72 1.60 -4.12 -16.44
N THR A 73 2.45 -5.03 -15.98
CA THR A 73 2.59 -5.33 -14.55
C THR A 73 3.04 -4.06 -13.81
N TRP A 74 2.39 -3.73 -12.69
CA TRP A 74 2.77 -2.64 -11.81
C TRP A 74 4.09 -3.00 -11.16
N GLU A 75 5.18 -2.58 -11.77
CA GLU A 75 6.51 -2.65 -11.19
C GLU A 75 6.65 -1.47 -10.21
N GLU A 76 6.91 -1.78 -8.93
CA GLU A 76 7.12 -0.78 -7.87
C GLU A 76 8.49 -0.09 -8.02
N PHE A 77 8.67 0.68 -9.09
CA PHE A 77 9.92 1.42 -9.38
C PHE A 77 10.30 2.48 -8.35
N TRP A 78 9.41 2.76 -7.39
CA TRP A 78 9.67 3.69 -6.31
C TRP A 78 10.41 3.04 -5.13
N GLN A 79 10.35 1.70 -4.98
CA GLN A 79 11.14 0.99 -3.97
C GLN A 79 12.56 0.74 -4.48
N ASP A 80 12.69 0.22 -5.71
CA ASP A 80 13.98 -0.04 -6.34
C ASP A 80 14.03 0.59 -7.74
N PRO A 81 14.84 1.64 -7.96
CA PRO A 81 15.05 2.14 -9.31
C PRO A 81 15.72 1.05 -10.16
N LYS A 82 15.37 0.97 -11.45
CA LYS A 82 15.86 -0.09 -12.37
C LYS A 82 17.39 -0.23 -12.39
N CYS A 83 18.11 0.83 -12.08
CA CYS A 83 19.57 0.84 -11.99
C CYS A 83 20.15 0.11 -10.77
N VAL A 84 19.33 -0.23 -9.77
CA VAL A 84 19.74 -0.89 -8.51
C VAL A 84 19.48 -2.39 -8.53
N ARG A 85 18.85 -2.92 -9.59
CA ARG A 85 18.96 -4.37 -9.86
C ARG A 85 20.37 -4.63 -10.35
N ASP A 86 21.28 -4.82 -9.40
CA ASP A 86 22.58 -5.39 -9.67
C ASP A 86 22.35 -6.67 -10.48
N MET A 87 22.99 -6.73 -11.64
CA MET A 87 23.18 -7.95 -12.42
C MET A 87 24.07 -8.92 -11.63
N PHE A 88 23.70 -9.27 -10.41
CA PHE A 88 24.37 -10.30 -9.65
C PHE A 88 24.00 -11.65 -10.27
N GLN A 89 24.73 -11.98 -11.33
CA GLN A 89 24.95 -13.35 -11.76
C GLN A 89 25.91 -13.95 -10.73
N PRO A 90 25.53 -14.97 -9.95
CA PRO A 90 26.47 -15.62 -9.05
C PRO A 90 27.60 -16.24 -9.87
N GLY A 91 28.74 -15.56 -9.92
CA GLY A 91 29.95 -16.02 -10.63
C GLY A 91 30.58 -17.30 -10.05
N THR A 92 30.00 -17.86 -8.98
CA THR A 92 30.59 -18.94 -8.18
C THR A 92 29.98 -20.32 -8.43
N LEU A 93 28.89 -20.45 -9.20
CA LEU A 93 28.33 -21.77 -9.57
C LEU A 93 28.68 -22.23 -11.00
N ALA A 94 29.34 -21.39 -11.81
CA ALA A 94 29.66 -21.77 -13.18
C ALA A 94 30.97 -22.56 -13.30
N LEU A 95 31.97 -22.39 -12.41
CA LEU A 95 33.34 -22.96 -12.54
C LEU A 95 33.89 -22.92 -13.98
N ARG A 96 33.42 -21.99 -14.82
CA ARG A 96 33.90 -21.85 -16.19
C ARG A 96 35.05 -20.87 -16.12
N CYS A 97 36.28 -21.38 -16.17
CA CYS A 97 37.42 -20.57 -16.54
C CYS A 97 37.11 -19.96 -17.92
N PRO A 98 37.03 -18.63 -18.06
CA PRO A 98 36.90 -18.02 -19.37
C PRO A 98 38.24 -18.17 -20.10
N GLY A 99 38.43 -19.28 -20.82
CA GLY A 99 39.62 -19.52 -21.64
C GLY A 99 39.85 -21.00 -21.95
N PRO A 100 40.52 -21.33 -23.07
CA PRO A 100 40.95 -22.69 -23.34
C PRO A 100 41.92 -23.17 -22.24
N PRO A 101 41.92 -24.47 -21.88
CA PRO A 101 42.82 -24.99 -20.85
C PRO A 101 44.29 -24.78 -21.26
N PRO A 102 45.21 -24.58 -20.29
CA PRO A 102 46.63 -24.45 -20.58
C PRO A 102 47.17 -25.65 -21.38
N LYS A 103 48.04 -25.39 -22.36
CA LYS A 103 48.55 -26.41 -23.31
C LYS A 103 49.20 -27.62 -22.63
N TRP A 104 49.77 -27.46 -21.43
CA TRP A 104 50.40 -28.54 -20.68
C TRP A 104 49.41 -29.56 -20.09
N MET A 105 48.10 -29.26 -20.08
CA MET A 105 47.06 -30.20 -19.63
C MET A 105 46.59 -31.15 -20.74
N LEU A 106 46.97 -30.94 -22.00
CA LEU A 106 46.47 -31.71 -23.15
C LEU A 106 47.40 -32.86 -23.60
N THR A 107 48.39 -33.23 -22.79
CA THR A 107 49.31 -34.33 -23.12
C THR A 107 48.78 -35.66 -22.57
N THR A 108 48.04 -36.38 -23.42
CA THR A 108 47.81 -37.83 -23.34
C THR A 108 48.03 -38.43 -24.71
#